data_AF-A0A3A8J8X6-F1
#
_entry.id   AF-A0A3A8J8X6-F1
#
_cell.length_a   1.000
_cell.length_b   1.000
_cell.length_c   1.000
_cell.angle_alpha   90.00
_cell.angle_beta   90.00
_cell.angle_gamma   90.00
#
_symmetry.space_group_name_H-M   'P 1'
#
loop_
_entity.id
_entity.type
_entity.pdbx_description
1 polymer ?
#
loop_
_entity_poly.entity_id
_entity_poly.type
_entity_poly.pdbx_seq_one_letter_code
_entity_poly.pdbx_strand_id
1 'polypeptide(L)'
;MPPSSVALLGFILSASPPSPVSTPVSAASVLHAQCRTHAADPKNPWALAHGMDLDGRAFRARDGRPASDAIVAGFLRRESTDAGAPARYVFDAFAPDGTPVEPHPALQVKTFLLSGYPLSHTFPASWGPVSLRDLVASLQHDFRPALATSPDGAWALDALSHVLKPGGSFQNDAGETMRIDAVMDAALGTLESAHSALADGMKAGRAEVPKNKQGIYAHPCGGLHFFQAVMGWARFPSVRKAWGARLDAQVDVLVYRLGSEARQYEAALVAAPAYRIPVLVQMVKFYGHWLEALGRYRNETGWKPTPAQARSVAEARAALESATLRLEATGAFRDTATLALKEPQLALDLVGDACHAARGWDLWSPPSGAK
;
A
#
# COMPACT_ATOMS: atom_id res chain seq x y z
N MET A 1 -54.30 -50.64 -58.53
CA MET A 1 -53.08 -50.73 -57.70
C MET A 1 -52.44 -49.35 -57.61
N PRO A 2 -52.75 -48.57 -56.58
CA PRO A 2 -52.05 -47.32 -56.25
C PRO A 2 -50.89 -47.61 -55.26
N PRO A 3 -49.72 -46.95 -55.36
CA PRO A 3 -48.66 -47.13 -54.38
C PRO A 3 -48.80 -46.13 -53.22
N SER A 4 -48.71 -46.67 -52.01
CA SER A 4 -48.64 -45.94 -50.75
C SER A 4 -47.31 -45.19 -50.61
N SER A 5 -47.38 -43.90 -50.27
CA SER A 5 -46.22 -43.09 -49.90
C SER A 5 -45.92 -43.25 -48.41
N VAL A 6 -44.71 -43.69 -48.08
CA VAL A 6 -44.18 -43.76 -46.71
C VAL A 6 -43.46 -42.44 -46.42
N ALA A 7 -43.94 -41.68 -45.43
CA ALA A 7 -43.29 -40.48 -44.94
C ALA A 7 -42.20 -40.84 -43.92
N LEU A 8 -40.96 -40.43 -44.17
CA LEU A 8 -39.83 -40.54 -43.24
C LEU A 8 -39.82 -39.30 -42.32
N LEU A 9 -40.13 -39.49 -41.04
CA LEU A 9 -39.95 -38.47 -39.99
C LEU A 9 -38.49 -38.50 -39.51
N GLY A 10 -37.70 -37.50 -39.92
CA GLY A 10 -36.35 -37.27 -39.42
C GLY A 10 -36.37 -36.59 -38.05
N PHE A 11 -35.90 -37.29 -37.02
CA PHE A 11 -35.57 -36.69 -35.73
C PHE A 11 -34.28 -35.86 -35.86
N ILE A 12 -34.39 -34.53 -35.82
CA ILE A 12 -33.25 -33.63 -35.67
C ILE A 12 -32.92 -33.57 -34.17
N LEU A 13 -31.83 -34.22 -33.79
CA LEU A 13 -31.20 -34.06 -32.48
C LEU A 13 -30.59 -32.66 -32.40
N SER A 14 -31.31 -31.73 -31.76
CA SER A 14 -30.78 -30.41 -31.41
C SER A 14 -29.69 -30.56 -30.34
N ALA A 15 -28.43 -30.46 -30.75
CA ALA A 15 -27.31 -30.34 -29.82
C ALA A 15 -27.44 -29.01 -29.05
N SER A 16 -27.50 -29.09 -27.72
CA SER A 16 -27.44 -27.91 -26.87
C SER A 16 -26.10 -27.19 -27.07
N PRO A 17 -26.08 -25.85 -27.16
CA PRO A 17 -24.83 -25.11 -27.26
C PRO A 17 -23.97 -25.39 -26.02
N PRO A 18 -22.64 -25.54 -26.16
CA PRO A 18 -21.76 -25.70 -25.02
C PRO A 18 -21.91 -24.47 -24.11
N SER A 19 -22.08 -24.72 -22.81
CA SER A 19 -22.09 -23.66 -21.80
C SER A 19 -20.81 -22.84 -21.92
N PRO A 20 -20.87 -21.50 -21.81
CA PRO A 20 -19.68 -20.66 -21.89
C PRO A 20 -18.68 -21.09 -20.82
N VAL A 21 -17.48 -21.45 -21.25
CA VAL A 21 -16.36 -21.74 -20.37
C VAL A 21 -16.10 -20.48 -19.55
N SER A 22 -16.37 -20.54 -18.24
CA SER A 22 -16.06 -19.46 -17.31
C SER A 22 -14.57 -19.16 -17.40
N THR A 23 -14.23 -17.95 -17.84
CA THR A 23 -12.83 -17.50 -17.87
C THR A 23 -12.29 -17.56 -16.44
N PRO A 24 -11.11 -18.16 -16.19
CA PRO A 24 -10.53 -18.19 -14.85
C PRO A 24 -10.40 -16.77 -14.33
N VAL A 25 -10.95 -16.49 -13.14
CA VAL A 25 -10.80 -15.18 -12.50
C VAL A 25 -9.32 -15.03 -12.13
N SER A 26 -8.64 -14.01 -12.66
CA SER A 26 -7.23 -13.78 -12.33
C SER A 26 -7.11 -13.14 -10.96
N ALA A 27 -6.06 -13.48 -10.20
CA ALA A 27 -5.81 -12.84 -8.90
C ALA A 27 -5.72 -11.32 -9.01
N ALA A 28 -5.12 -10.81 -10.10
CA ALA A 28 -5.08 -9.39 -10.40
C ALA A 28 -6.50 -8.79 -10.48
N SER A 29 -7.42 -9.40 -11.23
CA SER A 29 -8.79 -8.88 -11.33
C SER A 29 -9.54 -8.91 -10.00
N VAL A 30 -9.31 -9.94 -9.18
CA VAL A 30 -9.89 -10.02 -7.82
C VAL A 30 -9.41 -8.84 -6.96
N LEU A 31 -8.10 -8.62 -6.88
CA LEU A 31 -7.51 -7.56 -6.06
C LEU A 31 -7.98 -6.17 -6.49
N HIS A 32 -8.01 -5.91 -7.81
CA HIS A 32 -8.50 -4.64 -8.36
C HIS A 32 -9.98 -4.42 -8.05
N ALA A 33 -10.81 -5.44 -8.25
CA ALA A 33 -12.24 -5.36 -7.96
C ALA A 33 -12.48 -5.11 -6.47
N GLN A 34 -11.77 -5.82 -5.60
CA GLN A 34 -11.87 -5.66 -4.16
C GLN A 34 -11.49 -4.23 -3.74
N CYS A 35 -10.33 -3.74 -4.19
CA CYS A 35 -9.89 -2.39 -3.89
C CYS A 35 -10.92 -1.36 -4.36
N ARG A 36 -11.27 -1.34 -5.65
CA ARG A 36 -12.17 -0.31 -6.20
C ARG A 36 -13.58 -0.33 -5.61
N THR A 37 -14.09 -1.51 -5.25
CA THR A 37 -15.44 -1.64 -4.66
C THR A 37 -15.49 -1.11 -3.23
N HIS A 38 -14.51 -1.49 -2.42
CA HIS A 38 -14.55 -1.25 -0.98
C HIS A 38 -13.79 0.01 -0.54
N ALA A 39 -12.77 0.45 -1.28
CA ALA A 39 -12.06 1.69 -1.01
C ALA A 39 -12.88 2.95 -1.34
N ALA A 40 -13.94 2.82 -2.13
CA ALA A 40 -14.72 3.94 -2.64
C ALA A 40 -15.75 4.52 -1.64
N ASP A 41 -15.76 4.12 -0.36
CA ASP A 41 -16.71 4.68 0.62
C ASP A 41 -16.39 6.15 0.93
N PRO A 42 -17.26 7.13 0.59
CA PRO A 42 -17.01 8.54 0.86
C PRO A 42 -16.92 8.88 2.36
N LYS A 43 -17.33 7.98 3.25
CA LYS A 43 -17.26 8.14 4.71
C LYS A 43 -15.99 7.56 5.32
N ASN A 44 -15.16 6.87 4.55
CA ASN A 44 -13.93 6.25 5.04
C ASN A 44 -12.72 6.81 4.28
N PRO A 45 -12.14 7.93 4.74
CA PRO A 45 -11.05 8.60 4.04
C PRO A 45 -9.74 7.81 4.11
N TRP A 46 -9.56 6.93 5.11
CA TRP A 46 -8.47 5.96 5.10
C TRP A 46 -8.61 5.00 3.91
N ALA A 47 -9.81 4.45 3.68
CA ALA A 47 -10.05 3.55 2.55
C ALA A 47 -9.91 4.28 1.20
N LEU A 48 -10.43 5.50 1.08
CA LEU A 48 -10.26 6.33 -0.12
C LEU A 48 -8.78 6.57 -0.44
N ALA A 49 -7.95 6.82 0.58
CA ALA A 49 -6.52 7.03 0.41
C ALA A 49 -5.81 5.79 -0.17
N HIS A 50 -6.22 4.59 0.23
CA HIS A 50 -5.71 3.33 -0.31
C HIS A 50 -6.18 3.10 -1.76
N GLY A 51 -7.42 3.46 -2.09
CA GLY A 51 -7.89 3.43 -3.48
C GLY A 51 -7.10 4.38 -4.39
N MET A 52 -6.73 5.55 -3.87
CA MET A 52 -5.85 6.51 -4.55
C MET A 52 -4.42 5.98 -4.74
N ASP A 53 -3.92 5.09 -3.87
CA ASP A 53 -2.62 4.45 -4.11
C ASP A 53 -2.60 3.61 -5.39
N LEU A 54 -3.74 3.01 -5.76
CA LEU A 54 -3.90 2.22 -6.99
C LEU A 54 -4.14 3.12 -8.22
N ASP A 55 -5.20 3.93 -8.20
CA ASP A 55 -5.65 4.68 -9.40
C ASP A 55 -5.21 6.16 -9.41
N GLY A 56 -4.43 6.58 -8.42
CA GLY A 56 -3.94 7.95 -8.27
C GLY A 56 -5.07 8.99 -8.23
N ARG A 57 -4.82 10.12 -8.90
CA ARG A 57 -5.80 11.22 -9.10
C ARG A 57 -7.10 10.80 -9.78
N ALA A 58 -7.14 9.66 -10.46
CA ALA A 58 -8.33 9.19 -11.15
C ALA A 58 -9.30 8.45 -10.23
N PHE A 59 -8.89 8.05 -9.02
CA PHE A 59 -9.76 7.37 -8.07
C PHE A 59 -10.95 8.26 -7.66
N ARG A 60 -12.13 7.66 -7.55
CA ARG A 60 -13.38 8.34 -7.21
C ARG A 60 -14.05 7.65 -6.04
N ALA A 61 -14.66 8.45 -5.18
CA ALA A 61 -15.61 7.94 -4.21
C ALA A 61 -16.86 7.40 -4.93
N ARG A 62 -17.64 6.57 -4.24
CA ARG A 62 -18.85 5.91 -4.76
C ARG A 62 -19.93 6.91 -5.19
N ASP A 63 -19.91 8.11 -4.62
CA ASP A 63 -20.79 9.22 -4.99
C ASP A 63 -20.32 10.01 -6.22
N GLY A 64 -19.21 9.61 -6.85
CA GLY A 64 -18.66 10.19 -8.07
C GLY A 64 -17.66 11.33 -7.85
N ARG A 65 -17.49 11.82 -6.62
CA ARG A 65 -16.50 12.89 -6.33
C ARG A 65 -15.06 12.37 -6.48
N PRO A 66 -14.09 13.25 -6.83
CA PRO A 66 -12.67 12.96 -6.60
C PRO A 66 -12.45 12.53 -5.15
N ALA A 67 -11.73 11.43 -4.95
CA ALA A 67 -11.48 10.91 -3.61
C ALA A 67 -10.78 11.93 -2.71
N SER A 68 -9.83 12.71 -3.25
CA SER A 68 -9.18 13.83 -2.56
C SER A 68 -10.17 14.85 -2.00
N ASP A 69 -11.21 15.18 -2.78
CA ASP A 69 -12.18 16.21 -2.42
C ASP A 69 -13.13 15.68 -1.35
N ALA A 70 -13.50 14.40 -1.43
CA ALA A 70 -14.27 13.73 -0.39
C ALA A 70 -13.50 13.69 0.94
N ILE A 71 -12.20 13.37 0.91
CA ILE A 71 -11.33 13.36 2.09
C ILE A 71 -11.24 14.76 2.69
N VAL A 72 -10.85 15.78 1.91
CA VAL A 72 -10.62 17.13 2.44
C VAL A 72 -11.91 17.78 2.92
N ALA A 73 -12.98 17.75 2.11
CA ALA A 73 -14.23 18.41 2.47
C ALA A 73 -14.92 17.76 3.67
N GLY A 74 -14.73 16.45 3.87
CA GLY A 74 -15.39 15.70 4.96
C GLY A 74 -14.60 15.67 6.26
N PHE A 75 -13.26 15.69 6.19
CA PHE A 75 -12.43 15.27 7.33
C PHE A 75 -11.29 16.21 7.68
N LEU A 76 -10.99 17.23 6.86
CA LEU A 76 -9.97 18.20 7.20
C LEU A 76 -10.49 19.18 8.26
N ARG A 77 -9.78 19.29 9.39
CA ARG A 77 -10.02 20.32 10.39
C ARG A 77 -9.07 21.50 10.17
N ARG A 78 -9.61 22.69 10.41
CA ARG A 78 -8.84 23.92 10.56
C ARG A 78 -8.74 24.26 12.03
N GLU A 79 -7.53 24.21 12.55
CA GLU A 79 -7.21 24.72 13.88
C GLU A 79 -6.75 26.17 13.73
N SER A 80 -7.48 27.09 14.35
CA SER A 80 -6.98 28.45 14.51
C SER A 80 -6.06 28.44 15.72
N THR A 81 -4.78 28.67 15.48
CA THR A 81 -3.92 29.27 16.50
C THR A 81 -4.35 30.73 16.68
N ASP A 82 -3.91 31.38 17.77
CA ASP A 82 -4.37 32.71 18.20
C ASP A 82 -4.45 33.77 17.10
N ALA A 83 -5.19 34.86 17.35
CA ALA A 83 -5.38 35.95 16.40
C ALA A 83 -4.02 36.45 15.83
N GLY A 84 -3.76 36.16 14.55
CA GLY A 84 -2.56 36.56 13.83
C GLY A 84 -1.62 35.41 13.41
N ALA A 85 -1.84 34.19 13.90
CA ALA A 85 -1.04 33.02 13.50
C ALA A 85 -1.61 32.32 12.24
N PRO A 86 -0.76 31.69 11.40
CA PRO A 86 -1.22 30.90 10.26
C PRO A 86 -2.12 29.76 10.72
N ALA A 87 -3.20 29.51 9.97
CA ALA A 87 -4.09 28.39 10.24
C ALA A 87 -3.35 27.05 10.10
N ARG A 88 -3.57 26.14 11.04
CA ARG A 88 -3.05 24.78 11.02
C ARG A 88 -4.13 23.83 10.50
N TYR A 89 -3.74 22.92 9.62
CA TYR A 89 -4.65 21.98 8.96
C TYR A 89 -4.33 20.56 9.37
N VAL A 90 -5.29 19.87 9.98
CA VAL A 90 -5.09 18.54 10.57
C VAL A 90 -6.18 17.58 10.16
N PHE A 91 -5.81 16.31 10.02
CA PHE A 91 -6.74 15.20 9.98
C PHE A 91 -6.66 14.48 11.34
N ASP A 92 -7.81 14.18 11.94
CA ASP A 92 -7.81 13.34 13.14
C ASP A 92 -7.42 11.91 12.77
N ALA A 93 -6.91 11.15 13.74
CA ALA A 93 -6.61 9.74 13.51
C ALA A 93 -7.89 8.92 13.21
N PHE A 94 -8.99 9.26 13.89
CA PHE A 94 -10.28 8.61 13.78
C PHE A 94 -11.41 9.64 13.82
N ALA A 95 -12.49 9.36 13.09
CA ALA A 95 -13.75 10.09 13.21
C ALA A 95 -14.47 9.73 14.53
N PRO A 96 -15.48 10.51 14.96
CA PRO A 96 -16.21 10.25 16.22
C PRO A 96 -16.86 8.86 16.31
N ASP A 97 -17.18 8.24 15.19
CA ASP A 97 -17.75 6.89 15.11
C ASP A 97 -16.69 5.78 15.09
N GLY A 98 -15.41 6.12 15.23
CA GLY A 98 -14.28 5.20 15.20
C GLY A 98 -13.76 4.88 13.80
N THR A 99 -14.33 5.46 12.74
CA THR A 99 -13.82 5.26 11.37
C THR A 99 -12.39 5.80 11.25
N PRO A 100 -11.42 5.04 10.72
CA PRO A 100 -10.06 5.53 10.54
C PRO A 100 -10.02 6.68 9.52
N VAL A 101 -9.28 7.74 9.87
CA VAL A 101 -9.08 8.90 9.02
C VAL A 101 -7.63 9.07 8.63
N GLU A 102 -6.78 9.42 9.60
CA GLU A 102 -5.33 9.49 9.46
C GLU A 102 -4.66 8.73 10.63
N PRO A 103 -4.82 7.39 10.73
CA PRO A 103 -4.26 6.61 11.83
C PRO A 103 -2.72 6.65 11.87
N HIS A 104 -2.09 7.08 10.77
CA HIS A 104 -0.67 7.33 10.69
C HIS A 104 -0.41 8.78 10.26
N PRO A 105 0.49 9.52 10.94
CA PRO A 105 0.73 10.92 10.65
C PRO A 105 1.05 11.18 9.17
N ALA A 106 0.35 12.14 8.57
CA ALA A 106 0.52 12.55 7.17
C ALA A 106 0.13 11.50 6.11
N LEU A 107 -0.64 10.46 6.45
CA LEU A 107 -1.18 9.51 5.48
C LEU A 107 -1.84 10.24 4.29
N GLN A 108 -2.72 11.21 4.57
CA GLN A 108 -3.49 11.87 3.53
C GLN A 108 -2.59 12.78 2.67
N VAL A 109 -1.70 13.54 3.31
CA VAL A 109 -0.74 14.42 2.62
C VAL A 109 0.18 13.61 1.71
N LYS A 110 0.73 12.49 2.19
CA LYS A 110 1.52 11.54 1.40
C LYS A 110 0.72 11.06 0.19
N THR A 111 -0.51 10.60 0.39
CA THR A 111 -1.35 10.06 -0.68
C THR A 111 -1.61 11.11 -1.77
N PHE A 112 -1.88 12.36 -1.41
CA PHE A 112 -2.08 13.43 -2.39
C PHE A 112 -0.81 13.72 -3.19
N LEU A 113 0.35 13.78 -2.53
CA LEU A 113 1.63 13.97 -3.21
C LEU A 113 1.94 12.82 -4.18
N LEU A 114 1.80 11.57 -3.73
CA LEU A 114 2.07 10.38 -4.53
C LEU A 114 1.06 10.15 -5.66
N SER A 115 -0.17 10.64 -5.50
CA SER A 115 -1.18 10.66 -6.57
C SER A 115 -0.85 11.68 -7.68
N GLY A 116 0.16 12.53 -7.46
CA GLY A 116 0.66 13.50 -8.43
C GLY A 116 -0.06 14.85 -8.41
N TYR A 117 -0.75 15.21 -7.32
CA TYR A 117 -1.28 16.56 -7.18
C TYR A 117 -0.13 17.57 -7.06
N PRO A 118 -0.13 18.68 -7.83
CA PRO A 118 0.86 19.73 -7.63
C PRO A 118 0.59 20.48 -6.33
N LEU A 119 1.62 21.08 -5.73
CA LEU A 119 1.49 21.86 -4.49
C LEU A 119 0.49 23.03 -4.58
N SER A 120 0.26 23.56 -5.79
CA SER A 120 -0.72 24.62 -6.06
C SER A 120 -2.15 24.12 -6.23
N HIS A 121 -2.39 22.80 -6.24
CA HIS A 121 -3.74 22.27 -6.32
C HIS A 121 -4.52 22.63 -5.07
N THR A 122 -5.74 23.14 -5.27
CA THR A 122 -6.66 23.55 -4.21
C THR A 122 -7.79 22.55 -4.07
N PHE A 123 -7.99 22.07 -2.86
CA PHE A 123 -9.11 21.21 -2.48
C PHE A 123 -10.25 22.03 -1.88
N PRO A 124 -11.52 21.64 -2.10
CA PRO A 124 -12.64 22.28 -1.44
C PRO A 124 -12.69 21.91 0.06
N ALA A 125 -12.84 22.90 0.94
CA ALA A 125 -13.21 22.71 2.34
C ALA A 125 -14.36 23.65 2.73
N SER A 126 -15.08 23.33 3.81
CA SER A 126 -16.31 24.03 4.23
C SER A 126 -16.10 25.51 4.58
N TRP A 127 -14.86 25.90 4.88
CA TRP A 127 -14.46 27.25 5.29
C TRP A 127 -13.58 27.97 4.24
N GLY A 128 -13.48 27.40 3.03
CA GLY A 128 -12.70 27.94 1.92
C GLY A 128 -11.74 26.90 1.31
N PRO A 129 -11.18 27.17 0.12
CA PRO A 129 -10.23 26.26 -0.51
C PRO A 129 -8.89 26.18 0.25
N VAL A 130 -8.26 25.00 0.19
CA VAL A 130 -6.96 24.71 0.84
C VAL A 130 -6.01 24.15 -0.19
N SER A 131 -4.79 24.65 -0.28
CA SER A 131 -3.81 24.09 -1.20
C SER A 131 -3.06 22.90 -0.60
N LEU A 132 -2.54 22.00 -1.44
CA LEU A 132 -1.64 20.95 -0.98
C LEU A 132 -0.38 21.53 -0.32
N ARG A 133 0.08 22.72 -0.74
CA ARG A 133 1.15 23.47 -0.08
C ARG A 133 0.82 23.78 1.39
N ASP A 134 -0.42 24.17 1.67
CA ASP A 134 -0.85 24.51 3.03
C ASP A 134 -0.88 23.28 3.95
N LEU A 135 -1.29 22.12 3.41
CA LEU A 135 -1.23 20.85 4.13
C LEU A 135 0.21 20.42 4.41
N VAL A 136 1.11 20.59 3.43
CA VAL A 136 2.55 20.33 3.60
C VAL A 136 3.17 21.28 4.63
N ALA A 137 2.77 22.56 4.65
CA ALA A 137 3.23 23.52 5.64
C ALA A 137 2.78 23.11 7.06
N SER A 138 1.55 22.62 7.23
CA SER A 138 1.07 22.09 8.51
C SER A 138 1.87 20.85 8.95
N LEU A 139 2.17 19.93 8.02
CA LEU A 139 3.06 18.80 8.29
C LEU A 139 4.45 19.24 8.76
N GLN A 140 5.06 20.23 8.08
CA GLN A 140 6.37 20.76 8.46
C GLN A 140 6.35 21.44 9.83
N HIS A 141 5.29 22.19 10.11
CA HIS A 141 5.08 22.84 11.41
C HIS A 141 5.00 21.82 12.55
N ASP A 142 4.29 20.71 12.34
CA ASP A 142 4.05 19.69 13.36
C ASP A 142 5.17 18.66 13.47
N PHE A 143 6.13 18.67 12.55
CA PHE A 143 7.16 17.65 12.50
C PHE A 143 8.06 17.70 13.75
N ARG A 144 8.39 16.51 14.26
CA ARG A 144 9.33 16.33 15.36
C ARG A 144 10.46 15.41 14.92
N PRO A 145 11.73 15.68 15.30
CA PRO A 145 12.86 14.80 14.98
C PRO A 145 12.61 13.32 15.34
N ALA A 146 11.96 13.06 16.49
CA ALA A 146 11.64 11.72 16.96
C ALA A 146 10.73 10.93 16.01
N LEU A 147 9.92 11.61 15.18
CA LEU A 147 9.07 10.97 14.19
C LEU A 147 9.92 10.20 13.17
N ALA A 148 11.09 10.73 12.79
CA ALA A 148 11.99 10.12 11.81
C ALA A 148 12.52 8.73 12.19
N THR A 149 12.58 8.45 13.49
CA THR A 149 13.06 7.17 14.05
C THR A 149 11.93 6.34 14.65
N SER A 150 10.68 6.76 14.48
CA SER A 150 9.51 6.08 15.04
C SER A 150 8.90 5.08 14.05
N PRO A 151 8.19 4.05 14.55
CA PRO A 151 7.39 3.15 13.72
C PRO A 151 6.41 3.86 12.78
N ASP A 152 5.77 4.94 13.25
CA ASP A 152 4.74 5.69 12.51
C ASP A 152 5.30 6.78 11.60
N GLY A 153 6.62 7.00 11.59
CA GLY A 153 7.24 8.08 10.83
C GLY A 153 7.21 7.93 9.31
N ALA A 154 6.94 6.72 8.82
CA ALA A 154 7.08 6.37 7.41
C ALA A 154 6.32 7.32 6.46
N TRP A 155 5.08 7.67 6.79
CA TRP A 155 4.22 8.48 5.92
C TRP A 155 4.67 9.95 5.86
N ALA A 156 5.02 10.54 7.00
CA ALA A 156 5.58 11.88 7.06
C ALA A 156 6.93 11.97 6.32
N LEU A 157 7.80 10.97 6.51
CA LEU A 157 9.08 10.89 5.80
C LEU A 157 8.87 10.79 4.27
N ASP A 158 7.98 9.91 3.82
CA ASP A 158 7.67 9.75 2.40
C ASP A 158 7.11 11.07 1.83
N ALA A 159 6.11 11.68 2.48
CA ALA A 159 5.56 12.98 2.08
C ALA A 159 6.65 14.07 1.97
N LEU A 160 7.46 14.26 3.01
CA LEU A 160 8.52 15.28 3.05
C LEU A 160 9.58 15.03 1.98
N SER A 161 9.93 13.76 1.74
CA SER A 161 10.90 13.39 0.72
C SER A 161 10.45 13.77 -0.70
N HIS A 162 9.15 13.90 -0.94
CA HIS A 162 8.56 14.29 -2.23
C HIS A 162 8.47 15.80 -2.46
N VAL A 163 8.62 16.60 -1.40
CA VAL A 163 8.54 18.08 -1.47
C VAL A 163 9.86 18.79 -1.20
N LEU A 164 10.78 18.12 -0.50
CA LEU A 164 12.13 18.62 -0.22
C LEU A 164 13.16 17.95 -1.14
N LYS A 165 14.31 18.62 -1.28
CA LYS A 165 15.49 18.13 -2.00
C LYS A 165 16.67 18.04 -1.02
N PRO A 166 17.73 17.27 -1.34
CA PRO A 166 18.95 17.29 -0.54
C PRO A 166 19.47 18.71 -0.31
N GLY A 167 19.91 19.00 0.91
CA GLY A 167 20.25 20.34 1.40
C GLY A 167 19.07 21.19 1.86
N GLY A 168 17.82 20.73 1.66
CA GLY A 168 16.62 21.44 2.08
C GLY A 168 16.41 21.46 3.60
N SER A 169 15.72 22.49 4.07
CA SER A 169 15.31 22.61 5.47
C SER A 169 13.95 23.29 5.62
N PHE A 170 13.33 23.13 6.78
CA PHE A 170 12.13 23.84 7.21
C PHE A 170 12.20 24.12 8.71
N GLN A 171 11.34 24.99 9.23
CA GLN A 171 11.17 25.21 10.67
C GLN A 171 9.89 24.55 11.16
N ASN A 172 9.96 23.87 12.31
CA ASN A 172 8.77 23.40 13.02
C ASN A 172 8.22 24.47 13.97
N ASP A 173 7.11 24.19 14.63
CA ASP A 173 6.45 25.06 15.63
C ASP A 173 7.30 25.33 16.88
N ALA A 174 8.28 24.47 17.19
CA ALA A 174 9.26 24.66 18.26
C ALA A 174 10.40 25.62 17.86
N GLY A 175 10.40 26.13 16.63
CA GLY A 175 11.45 26.99 16.09
C GLY A 175 12.73 26.23 15.70
N GLU A 176 12.70 24.90 15.71
CA GLU A 176 13.83 24.07 15.33
C GLU A 176 13.98 24.03 13.81
N THR A 177 15.20 24.20 13.32
CA THR A 177 15.51 24.03 11.90
C THR A 177 15.74 22.56 11.58
N MET A 178 14.78 21.95 10.89
CA MET A 178 14.83 20.57 10.43
C MET A 178 15.56 20.49 9.10
N ARG A 179 16.74 19.85 9.07
CA ARG A 179 17.47 19.57 7.82
C ARG A 179 17.08 18.20 7.30
N ILE A 180 16.54 18.14 6.08
CA ILE A 180 15.98 16.88 5.56
C ILE A 180 17.03 15.78 5.41
N ASP A 181 18.28 16.13 5.07
CA ASP A 181 19.35 15.12 4.96
C ASP A 181 19.65 14.43 6.28
N ALA A 182 19.63 15.18 7.39
CA ALA A 182 19.86 14.62 8.72
C ALA A 182 18.67 13.74 9.17
N VAL A 183 17.45 14.20 8.87
CA VAL A 183 16.21 13.43 9.11
C VAL A 183 16.25 12.10 8.37
N MET A 184 16.57 12.11 7.08
CA MET A 184 16.59 10.91 6.25
C MET A 184 17.77 9.97 6.61
N ASP A 185 18.93 10.50 6.99
CA ASP A 185 20.06 9.66 7.45
C ASP A 185 19.76 8.97 8.80
N ALA A 186 19.10 9.67 9.73
CA ALA A 186 18.61 9.06 10.96
C ALA A 186 17.56 7.97 10.69
N ALA A 187 16.66 8.20 9.71
CA ALA A 187 15.69 7.20 9.28
C ALA A 187 16.37 5.97 8.65
N LEU A 188 17.42 6.15 7.84
CA LEU A 188 18.20 5.04 7.30
C LEU A 188 18.90 4.24 8.40
N GLY A 189 19.54 4.89 9.37
CA GLY A 189 20.13 4.21 10.53
C GLY A 189 19.10 3.44 11.36
N THR A 190 17.87 3.97 11.45
CA THR A 190 16.74 3.28 12.10
C THR A 190 16.32 2.05 11.31
N LEU A 191 16.20 2.15 9.98
CA LEU A 191 15.87 1.01 9.12
C LEU A 191 16.92 -0.11 9.26
N GLU A 192 18.20 0.25 9.22
CA GLU A 192 19.32 -0.69 9.40
C GLU A 192 19.24 -1.40 10.75
N SER A 193 18.97 -0.65 11.81
CA SER A 193 18.82 -1.20 13.17
C SER A 193 17.61 -2.13 13.26
N ALA A 194 16.47 -1.73 12.68
CA ALA A 194 15.25 -2.54 12.64
C ALA A 194 15.43 -3.83 11.80
N HIS A 195 16.30 -3.81 10.80
CA HIS A 195 16.67 -4.95 9.96
C HIS A 195 17.80 -5.83 10.53
N SER A 196 18.46 -5.44 11.63
CA SER A 196 19.65 -6.12 12.15
C SER A 196 19.46 -7.64 12.35
N ALA A 197 18.37 -8.07 13.01
CA ALA A 197 18.10 -9.49 13.22
C ALA A 197 17.89 -10.27 11.90
N LEU A 198 17.29 -9.64 10.88
CA LEU A 198 17.16 -10.23 9.55
C LEU A 198 18.51 -10.31 8.84
N ALA A 199 19.32 -9.26 8.92
CA ALA A 199 20.66 -9.24 8.36
C ALA A 199 21.56 -10.32 8.99
N ASP A 200 21.48 -10.51 10.30
CA ASP A 200 22.23 -11.55 11.01
C ASP A 200 21.73 -12.95 10.64
N GLY A 201 20.41 -13.14 10.53
CA GLY A 201 19.82 -14.40 10.05
C GLY A 201 20.28 -14.74 8.64
N MET A 202 20.28 -13.76 7.74
CA MET A 202 20.77 -13.90 6.36
C MET A 202 22.25 -14.30 6.33
N LYS A 203 23.11 -13.59 7.07
CA LYS A 203 24.56 -13.88 7.15
C LYS A 203 24.84 -15.27 7.74
N ALA A 204 24.04 -15.69 8.73
CA ALA A 204 24.16 -16.99 9.35
C ALA A 204 23.53 -18.13 8.51
N GLY A 205 22.97 -17.84 7.33
CA GLY A 205 22.33 -18.83 6.47
C GLY A 205 21.09 -19.47 7.08
N ARG A 206 20.40 -18.78 8.00
CA ARG A 206 19.19 -19.30 8.63
C ARG A 206 18.06 -19.36 7.60
N ALA A 207 17.20 -20.36 7.71
CA ALA A 207 16.01 -20.42 6.89
C ALA A 207 15.02 -19.31 7.29
N GLU A 208 14.91 -18.95 8.56
CA GLU A 208 13.95 -17.94 8.98
C GLU A 208 14.41 -17.17 10.22
N VAL A 209 13.86 -15.98 10.36
CA VAL A 209 13.90 -15.19 11.59
C VAL A 209 12.47 -15.09 12.11
N PRO A 210 12.18 -15.54 13.35
CA PRO A 210 10.84 -15.54 13.89
C PRO A 210 10.19 -14.14 13.91
N LYS A 211 8.94 -14.06 13.46
CA LYS A 211 8.14 -12.84 13.47
C LYS A 211 7.42 -12.68 14.82
N ASN A 212 8.11 -12.10 15.80
CA ASN A 212 7.64 -11.90 17.17
C ASN A 212 7.42 -10.41 17.52
N LYS A 213 6.97 -9.62 16.54
CA LYS A 213 6.70 -8.17 16.66
C LYS A 213 7.89 -7.35 17.17
N GLN A 214 9.10 -7.69 16.72
CA GLN A 214 10.36 -7.05 17.07
C GLN A 214 11.07 -6.45 15.85
N GLY A 215 11.95 -5.48 16.07
CA GLY A 215 12.69 -4.80 14.99
C GLY A 215 11.72 -4.27 13.94
N ILE A 216 11.98 -4.55 12.65
CA ILE A 216 11.11 -4.11 11.56
C ILE A 216 9.68 -4.68 11.65
N TYR A 217 9.48 -5.82 12.31
CA TYR A 217 8.15 -6.40 12.50
C TYR A 217 7.30 -5.64 13.53
N ALA A 218 7.90 -4.77 14.34
CA ALA A 218 7.18 -3.86 15.23
C ALA A 218 6.62 -2.64 14.50
N HIS A 219 7.08 -2.36 13.28
CA HIS A 219 6.58 -1.25 12.49
C HIS A 219 5.21 -1.59 11.88
N PRO A 220 4.30 -0.60 11.74
CA PRO A 220 3.10 -0.72 10.93
C PRO A 220 3.37 -1.31 9.54
N CYS A 221 2.45 -2.15 9.05
CA CYS A 221 2.60 -2.90 7.80
C CYS A 221 3.92 -3.70 7.71
N GLY A 222 4.47 -4.10 8.86
CA GLY A 222 5.76 -4.77 8.94
C GLY A 222 6.93 -3.92 8.45
N GLY A 223 6.82 -2.59 8.49
CA GLY A 223 7.88 -1.64 8.13
C GLY A 223 8.10 -1.45 6.63
N LEU A 224 7.24 -1.99 5.77
CA LEU A 224 7.39 -1.86 4.32
C LEU A 224 7.19 -0.41 3.82
N HIS A 225 6.32 0.38 4.48
CA HIS A 225 6.25 1.82 4.22
C HIS A 225 7.48 2.58 4.71
N PHE A 226 8.08 2.16 5.82
CA PHE A 226 9.31 2.78 6.32
C PHE A 226 10.48 2.52 5.36
N PHE A 227 10.58 1.29 4.82
CA PHE A 227 11.48 0.97 3.72
C PHE A 227 11.20 1.85 2.49
N GLN A 228 9.95 1.96 2.03
CA GLN A 228 9.59 2.82 0.89
C GLN A 228 10.06 4.27 1.09
N ALA A 229 9.77 4.87 2.24
CA ALA A 229 10.12 6.25 2.56
C ALA A 229 11.64 6.49 2.53
N VAL A 230 12.41 5.62 3.19
CA VAL A 230 13.87 5.74 3.27
C VAL A 230 14.52 5.48 1.90
N MET A 231 14.13 4.39 1.24
CA MET A 231 14.76 3.96 -0.01
C MET A 231 14.39 4.88 -1.18
N GLY A 232 13.19 5.46 -1.17
CA GLY A 232 12.74 6.45 -2.16
C GLY A 232 13.63 7.71 -2.19
N TRP A 233 14.27 8.09 -1.08
CA TRP A 233 15.21 9.22 -1.02
C TRP A 233 16.40 9.05 -1.97
N ALA A 234 16.76 7.82 -2.31
CA ALA A 234 17.82 7.50 -3.26
C ALA A 234 17.47 7.84 -4.73
N ARG A 235 16.30 8.45 -4.99
CA ARG A 235 16.01 9.07 -6.30
C ARG A 235 16.96 10.21 -6.64
N PHE A 236 17.52 10.87 -5.64
CA PHE A 236 18.54 11.91 -5.84
C PHE A 236 19.92 11.29 -6.07
N PRO A 237 20.66 11.66 -7.14
CA PRO A 237 21.96 11.08 -7.44
C PRO A 237 23.00 11.26 -6.32
N SER A 238 22.98 12.40 -5.62
CA SER A 238 23.88 12.67 -4.49
C SER A 238 23.65 11.71 -3.32
N VAL A 239 22.38 11.46 -2.98
CA VAL A 239 21.98 10.51 -1.93
C VAL A 239 22.38 9.09 -2.32
N ARG A 240 22.06 8.66 -3.55
CA ARG A 240 22.42 7.34 -4.04
C ARG A 240 23.92 7.08 -3.99
N LYS A 241 24.72 8.08 -4.37
CA LYS A 241 26.18 8.01 -4.27
C LYS A 241 26.64 7.86 -2.83
N ALA A 242 26.03 8.58 -1.89
CA ALA A 242 26.39 8.55 -0.48
C ALA A 242 25.97 7.25 0.22
N TRP A 243 24.81 6.70 -0.13
CA TRP A 243 24.19 5.58 0.58
C TRP A 243 24.32 4.22 -0.12
N GLY A 244 24.82 4.16 -1.35
CA GLY A 244 24.75 2.98 -2.25
C GLY A 244 24.87 1.61 -1.56
N ALA A 245 25.99 1.32 -0.91
CA ALA A 245 26.20 0.02 -0.27
C ALA A 245 25.22 -0.27 0.89
N ARG A 246 24.80 0.77 1.63
CA ARG A 246 23.79 0.66 2.69
C ARG A 246 22.44 0.27 2.10
N LEU A 247 22.06 0.90 0.98
CA LEU A 247 20.81 0.62 0.26
C LEU A 247 20.81 -0.81 -0.31
N ASP A 248 21.90 -1.23 -0.96
CA ASP A 248 22.02 -2.58 -1.50
C ASP A 248 21.85 -3.64 -0.40
N ALA A 249 22.47 -3.42 0.77
CA ALA A 249 22.29 -4.30 1.93
C ALA A 249 20.82 -4.37 2.40
N GLN A 250 20.09 -3.24 2.40
CA GLN A 250 18.68 -3.25 2.80
C GLN A 250 17.78 -3.97 1.79
N VAL A 251 18.09 -3.89 0.50
CA VAL A 251 17.39 -4.66 -0.54
C VAL A 251 17.62 -6.14 -0.35
N ASP A 252 18.87 -6.57 -0.12
CA ASP A 252 19.19 -7.98 0.09
C ASP A 252 18.51 -8.54 1.34
N VAL A 253 18.47 -7.77 2.44
CA VAL A 253 17.71 -8.14 3.65
C VAL A 253 16.22 -8.28 3.36
N LEU A 254 15.63 -7.35 2.60
CA LEU A 254 14.21 -7.42 2.23
C LEU A 254 13.91 -8.63 1.32
N VAL A 255 14.83 -9.00 0.43
CA VAL A 255 14.70 -10.20 -0.42
C VAL A 255 14.83 -11.47 0.41
N TYR A 256 15.79 -11.54 1.33
CA TYR A 256 15.89 -12.65 2.30
C TYR A 256 14.60 -12.81 3.12
N ARG A 257 14.02 -11.70 3.56
CA ARG A 257 12.79 -11.67 4.35
C ARG A 257 11.60 -12.32 3.63
N LEU A 258 11.53 -12.25 2.29
CA LEU A 258 10.49 -12.92 1.49
C LEU A 258 10.41 -14.41 1.82
N GLY A 259 11.53 -15.12 1.71
CA GLY A 259 11.58 -16.54 2.01
C GLY A 259 11.35 -16.85 3.50
N SER A 260 11.88 -16.01 4.39
CA SER A 260 11.71 -16.15 5.84
C SER A 260 10.24 -16.06 6.28
N GLU A 261 9.49 -15.06 5.81
CA GLU A 261 8.06 -14.93 6.16
C GLU A 261 7.19 -15.95 5.42
N ALA A 262 7.49 -16.27 4.15
CA ALA A 262 6.71 -17.25 3.39
C ALA A 262 6.61 -18.61 4.08
N ARG A 263 7.74 -19.12 4.63
CA ARG A 263 7.77 -20.37 5.41
C ARG A 263 6.89 -20.30 6.66
N GLN A 264 6.98 -19.19 7.39
CA GLN A 264 6.20 -19.00 8.62
C GLN A 264 4.70 -18.95 8.35
N TYR A 265 4.27 -18.32 7.24
CA TYR A 265 2.85 -18.30 6.87
C TYR A 265 2.32 -19.68 6.50
N GLU A 266 3.04 -20.44 5.67
CA GLU A 266 2.59 -21.78 5.30
C GLU A 266 2.59 -22.73 6.51
N ALA A 267 3.58 -22.63 7.40
CA ALA A 267 3.57 -23.35 8.66
C ALA A 267 2.36 -22.98 9.54
N ALA A 268 2.02 -21.69 9.64
CA ALA A 268 0.86 -21.22 10.40
C ALA A 268 -0.47 -21.73 9.84
N LEU A 269 -0.60 -21.82 8.51
CA LEU A 269 -1.81 -22.35 7.85
C LEU A 269 -2.05 -23.82 8.17
N VAL A 270 -0.98 -24.60 8.35
CA VAL A 270 -1.06 -26.01 8.75
C VAL A 270 -1.31 -26.14 10.25
N ALA A 271 -0.55 -25.41 11.06
CA ALA A 271 -0.58 -25.54 12.52
C ALA A 271 -1.86 -24.96 13.15
N ALA A 272 -2.46 -23.94 12.54
CA ALA A 272 -3.55 -23.16 13.12
C ALA A 272 -4.69 -22.92 12.11
N PRO A 273 -5.39 -23.98 11.64
CA PRO A 273 -6.40 -23.88 10.58
C PRO A 273 -7.58 -22.97 10.93
N ALA A 274 -7.89 -22.78 12.22
CA ALA A 274 -8.90 -21.82 12.68
C ALA A 274 -8.57 -20.36 12.28
N TYR A 275 -7.29 -20.03 12.10
CA TYR A 275 -6.82 -18.70 11.70
C TYR A 275 -6.58 -18.57 10.20
N ARG A 276 -7.12 -19.48 9.38
CA ARG A 276 -6.87 -19.52 7.93
C ARG A 276 -7.12 -18.17 7.25
N ILE A 277 -8.26 -17.52 7.52
CA ILE A 277 -8.60 -16.24 6.88
C ILE A 277 -7.61 -15.14 7.31
N PRO A 278 -7.40 -14.87 8.62
CA PRO A 278 -6.38 -13.91 9.06
C PRO A 278 -4.99 -14.15 8.46
N VAL A 279 -4.53 -15.41 8.40
CA VAL A 279 -3.20 -15.72 7.84
C VAL A 279 -3.15 -15.44 6.34
N LEU A 280 -4.19 -15.80 5.57
CA LEU A 280 -4.25 -15.49 4.15
C LEU A 280 -4.30 -13.98 3.87
N VAL A 281 -5.00 -13.20 4.70
CA VAL A 281 -4.99 -11.73 4.61
C VAL A 281 -3.58 -11.20 4.86
N GLN A 282 -2.87 -11.69 5.89
CA GLN A 282 -1.48 -11.30 6.15
C GLN A 282 -0.52 -11.68 5.01
N MET A 283 -0.77 -12.81 4.32
CA MET A 283 0.01 -13.17 3.13
C MET A 283 -0.24 -12.19 1.97
N VAL A 284 -1.50 -11.85 1.68
CA VAL A 284 -1.85 -10.85 0.65
C VAL A 284 -1.22 -9.51 0.98
N LYS A 285 -1.33 -9.07 2.24
CA LYS A 285 -0.67 -7.87 2.77
C LYS A 285 0.83 -7.89 2.50
N PHE A 286 1.51 -8.93 2.98
CA PHE A 286 2.97 -9.00 2.93
C PHE A 286 3.48 -9.01 1.50
N TYR A 287 2.99 -9.93 0.65
CA TYR A 287 3.46 -10.02 -0.73
C TYR A 287 3.09 -8.78 -1.54
N GLY A 288 1.90 -8.22 -1.31
CA GLY A 288 1.46 -6.98 -1.94
C GLY A 288 2.37 -5.80 -1.61
N HIS A 289 2.57 -5.50 -0.33
CA HIS A 289 3.45 -4.42 0.11
C HIS A 289 4.92 -4.66 -0.27
N TRP A 290 5.39 -5.91 -0.26
CA TRP A 290 6.75 -6.25 -0.68
C TRP A 290 6.98 -5.94 -2.16
N LEU A 291 6.03 -6.35 -3.02
CA LEU A 291 6.05 -6.05 -4.45
C LEU A 291 5.96 -4.55 -4.71
N GLU A 292 5.05 -3.86 -4.01
CA GLU A 292 4.91 -2.43 -4.11
C GLU A 292 6.19 -1.70 -3.70
N ALA A 293 6.80 -2.08 -2.57
CA ALA A 293 8.00 -1.44 -2.05
C ALA A 293 9.18 -1.51 -3.03
N LEU A 294 9.48 -2.70 -3.56
CA LEU A 294 10.55 -2.84 -4.55
C LEU A 294 10.17 -2.26 -5.91
N GLY A 295 8.89 -2.32 -6.30
CA GLY A 295 8.39 -1.74 -7.55
C GLY A 295 8.50 -0.21 -7.56
N ARG A 296 8.13 0.43 -6.44
CA ARG A 296 8.33 1.86 -6.22
C ARG A 296 9.82 2.20 -6.22
N TYR A 297 10.64 1.47 -5.47
CA TYR A 297 12.09 1.70 -5.44
C TYR A 297 12.71 1.64 -6.84
N ARG A 298 12.33 0.64 -7.65
CA ARG A 298 12.73 0.51 -9.05
C ARG A 298 12.34 1.76 -9.86
N ASN A 299 11.08 2.17 -9.79
CA ASN A 299 10.56 3.27 -10.61
C ASN A 299 11.11 4.64 -10.20
N GLU A 300 11.27 4.88 -8.90
CA GLU A 300 11.70 6.18 -8.38
C GLU A 300 13.22 6.39 -8.49
N THR A 301 14.00 5.30 -8.45
CA THR A 301 15.47 5.40 -8.41
C THR A 301 16.14 4.90 -9.69
N GLY A 302 15.43 4.15 -10.53
CA GLY A 302 16.02 3.43 -11.65
C GLY A 302 16.86 2.22 -11.23
N TRP A 303 16.71 1.75 -9.97
CA TRP A 303 17.30 0.49 -9.51
C TRP A 303 16.92 -0.65 -10.46
N LYS A 304 17.87 -1.56 -10.72
CA LYS A 304 17.66 -2.73 -11.56
C LYS A 304 17.90 -3.98 -10.72
N PRO A 305 16.91 -4.88 -10.58
CA PRO A 305 17.12 -6.11 -9.86
C PRO A 305 18.19 -6.96 -10.54
N THR A 306 19.03 -7.62 -9.75
CA THR A 306 19.88 -8.70 -10.26
C THR A 306 19.02 -9.87 -10.74
N PRO A 307 19.55 -10.82 -11.52
CA PRO A 307 18.78 -12.00 -11.93
C PRO A 307 18.22 -12.81 -10.75
N ALA A 308 18.91 -12.84 -9.61
CA ALA A 308 18.41 -13.50 -8.40
C ALA A 308 17.24 -12.74 -7.78
N GLN A 309 17.36 -11.42 -7.63
CA GLN A 309 16.29 -10.57 -7.10
C GLN A 309 15.06 -10.57 -8.03
N ALA A 310 15.26 -10.62 -9.34
CA ALA A 310 14.18 -10.73 -10.32
C ALA A 310 13.41 -12.07 -10.19
N ARG A 311 14.10 -13.17 -9.87
CA ARG A 311 13.43 -14.43 -9.53
C ARG A 311 12.61 -14.32 -8.26
N SER A 312 13.15 -13.69 -7.20
CA SER A 312 12.38 -13.45 -5.97
C SER A 312 11.15 -12.59 -6.20
N VAL A 313 11.20 -11.61 -7.12
CA VAL A 313 10.00 -10.87 -7.54
C VAL A 313 8.97 -11.78 -8.20
N ALA A 314 9.39 -12.67 -9.11
CA ALA A 314 8.48 -13.62 -9.75
C ALA A 314 7.86 -14.59 -8.72
N GLU A 315 8.65 -15.07 -7.77
CA GLU A 315 8.20 -15.91 -6.65
C GLU A 315 7.17 -15.18 -5.77
N ALA A 316 7.44 -13.92 -5.40
CA ALA A 316 6.51 -13.10 -4.63
C ALA A 316 5.18 -12.88 -5.36
N ARG A 317 5.21 -12.69 -6.69
CA ARG A 317 3.98 -12.59 -7.51
C ARG A 317 3.18 -13.88 -7.51
N ALA A 318 3.83 -15.03 -7.71
CA ALA A 318 3.17 -16.32 -7.66
C ALA A 318 2.59 -16.61 -6.26
N ALA A 319 3.30 -16.20 -5.20
CA ALA A 319 2.83 -16.32 -3.82
C ALA A 319 1.62 -15.41 -3.55
N LEU A 320 1.64 -14.17 -4.05
CA LEU A 320 0.49 -13.26 -3.97
C LEU A 320 -0.71 -13.84 -4.72
N GLU A 321 -0.51 -14.34 -5.93
CA GLU A 321 -1.57 -14.99 -6.72
C GLU A 321 -2.21 -16.15 -5.94
N SER A 322 -1.38 -17.05 -5.42
CA SER A 322 -1.84 -18.18 -4.62
C SER A 322 -2.61 -17.74 -3.36
N ALA A 323 -2.07 -16.79 -2.61
CA ALA A 323 -2.71 -16.26 -1.40
C ALA A 323 -4.07 -15.62 -1.71
N THR A 324 -4.14 -14.79 -2.75
CA THR A 324 -5.39 -14.14 -3.19
C THR A 324 -6.43 -15.16 -3.60
N LEU A 325 -6.09 -16.16 -4.43
CA LEU A 325 -7.05 -17.16 -4.88
C LEU A 325 -7.52 -18.06 -3.74
N ARG A 326 -6.62 -18.41 -2.80
CA ARG A 326 -6.98 -19.16 -1.58
C ARG A 326 -7.90 -18.33 -0.67
N LEU A 327 -7.69 -17.02 -0.58
CA LEU A 327 -8.53 -16.11 0.20
C LEU A 327 -9.91 -15.93 -0.45
N GLU A 328 -9.97 -15.74 -1.77
CA GLU A 328 -11.21 -15.70 -2.55
C GLU A 328 -12.03 -16.99 -2.39
N ALA A 329 -11.37 -18.15 -2.37
CA ALA A 329 -12.02 -19.44 -2.15
C ALA A 329 -12.68 -19.56 -0.77
N THR A 330 -12.26 -18.77 0.24
CA THR A 330 -12.95 -18.71 1.54
C THR A 330 -14.24 -17.91 1.51
N GLY A 331 -14.46 -17.10 0.46
CA GLY A 331 -15.57 -16.15 0.38
C GLY A 331 -15.34 -14.83 1.11
N ALA A 332 -14.18 -14.63 1.77
CA ALA A 332 -13.89 -13.42 2.54
C ALA A 332 -14.02 -12.12 1.73
N PHE A 333 -13.56 -12.10 0.47
CA PHE A 333 -13.73 -10.94 -0.41
C PHE A 333 -15.21 -10.72 -0.78
N ARG A 334 -15.94 -11.79 -1.11
CA ARG A 334 -17.36 -11.71 -1.50
C ARG A 334 -18.29 -11.24 -0.38
N ASP A 335 -17.98 -11.56 0.87
CA ASP A 335 -18.80 -11.24 2.04
C ASP A 335 -18.06 -10.36 3.06
N THR A 336 -17.40 -9.32 2.55
CA THR A 336 -16.66 -8.35 3.38
C THR A 336 -17.58 -7.66 4.40
N ALA A 337 -18.87 -7.49 4.10
CA ALA A 337 -19.85 -6.88 5.01
C ALA A 337 -20.10 -7.74 6.26
N THR A 338 -20.32 -9.05 6.10
CA THR A 338 -20.46 -9.95 7.25
C THR A 338 -19.15 -10.04 8.03
N LEU A 339 -18.01 -10.03 7.34
CA LEU A 339 -16.71 -10.00 8.00
C LEU A 339 -16.54 -8.73 8.83
N ALA A 340 -16.96 -7.56 8.33
CA ALA A 340 -16.87 -6.30 9.07
C ALA A 340 -17.69 -6.31 10.36
N LEU A 341 -18.78 -7.09 10.44
CA LEU A 341 -19.56 -7.25 11.66
C LEU A 341 -18.88 -8.14 12.71
N LYS A 342 -18.08 -9.13 12.27
CA LYS A 342 -17.44 -10.12 13.15
C LYS A 342 -16.02 -9.73 13.55
N GLU A 343 -15.25 -9.25 12.57
CA GLU A 343 -13.84 -8.89 12.68
C GLU A 343 -13.60 -7.56 11.94
N PRO A 344 -14.01 -6.42 12.52
CA PRO A 344 -13.96 -5.11 11.85
C PRO A 344 -12.56 -4.74 11.35
N GLN A 345 -11.52 -5.01 12.14
CA GLN A 345 -10.13 -4.73 11.75
C GLN A 345 -9.70 -5.59 10.56
N LEU A 346 -10.09 -6.87 10.52
CA LEU A 346 -9.73 -7.76 9.42
C LEU A 346 -10.41 -7.33 8.10
N ALA A 347 -11.65 -6.85 8.20
CA ALA A 347 -12.35 -6.29 7.05
C ALA A 347 -11.69 -4.99 6.55
N LEU A 348 -11.23 -4.11 7.45
CA LEU A 348 -10.45 -2.93 7.07
C LEU A 348 -9.13 -3.32 6.40
N ASP A 349 -8.37 -4.23 7.01
CA ASP A 349 -7.11 -4.75 6.48
C ASP A 349 -7.31 -5.29 5.05
N LEU A 350 -8.38 -6.05 4.80
CA LEU A 350 -8.74 -6.55 3.47
C LEU A 350 -8.92 -5.44 2.42
N VAL A 351 -9.46 -4.29 2.78
CA VAL A 351 -9.63 -3.16 1.84
C VAL A 351 -8.27 -2.55 1.50
N GLY A 352 -7.52 -2.14 2.52
CA GLY A 352 -6.23 -1.49 2.31
C GLY A 352 -5.19 -2.41 1.68
N ASP A 353 -5.08 -3.64 2.18
CA ASP A 353 -4.10 -4.61 1.73
C ASP A 353 -4.41 -5.12 0.30
N ALA A 354 -5.68 -5.17 -0.11
CA ALA A 354 -6.03 -5.46 -1.51
C ALA A 354 -5.60 -4.35 -2.46
N CYS A 355 -5.70 -3.08 -2.05
CA CYS A 355 -5.22 -1.95 -2.85
C CYS A 355 -3.69 -1.97 -3.00
N HIS A 356 -2.95 -2.16 -1.91
CA HIS A 356 -1.48 -2.31 -1.98
C HIS A 356 -1.07 -3.52 -2.81
N ALA A 357 -1.77 -4.65 -2.69
CA ALA A 357 -1.52 -5.84 -3.49
C ALA A 357 -1.81 -5.64 -4.99
N ALA A 358 -2.91 -4.98 -5.34
CA ALA A 358 -3.21 -4.63 -6.73
C ALA A 358 -2.12 -3.73 -7.32
N ARG A 359 -1.74 -2.67 -6.60
CA ARG A 359 -0.68 -1.76 -7.04
C ARG A 359 0.68 -2.47 -7.16
N GLY A 360 1.03 -3.29 -6.17
CA GLY A 360 2.23 -4.11 -6.19
C GLY A 360 2.26 -5.05 -7.40
N TRP A 361 1.13 -5.65 -7.75
CA TRP A 361 1.00 -6.48 -8.95
C TRP A 361 1.27 -5.70 -10.24
N ASP A 362 0.68 -4.51 -10.37
CA ASP A 362 0.77 -3.67 -11.57
C ASP A 362 2.19 -3.14 -11.79
N LEU A 363 2.89 -2.77 -10.72
CA LEU A 363 4.27 -2.31 -10.78
C LEU A 363 5.21 -3.34 -11.41
N TRP A 364 4.87 -4.63 -11.40
CA TRP A 364 5.69 -5.68 -12.00
C TRP A 364 5.05 -6.34 -13.22
N SER A 365 3.89 -5.87 -13.65
CA SER A 365 3.25 -6.35 -14.87
C SER A 365 3.91 -5.71 -16.10
N PRO A 366 4.00 -6.43 -17.23
CA PRO A 366 4.41 -5.81 -18.49
C PRO A 366 3.49 -4.62 -18.80
N PRO A 367 3.99 -3.54 -19.41
CA PRO A 367 3.14 -2.47 -19.89
C PRO A 367 2.04 -3.05 -20.79
N SER A 368 0.79 -2.74 -20.50
CA SER A 368 -0.36 -3.07 -21.34
C SER A 368 -0.17 -2.41 -22.70
N GLY A 369 0.38 -3.16 -23.67
CA GLY A 369 0.70 -2.65 -25.02
C GLY A 369 1.95 -3.24 -25.69
N ALA A 370 2.76 -4.03 -24.98
CA ALA A 370 3.83 -4.80 -25.61
C ALA A 370 3.28 -6.14 -26.15
N LYS A 371 2.69 -6.11 -27.35
CA LYS A 371 2.53 -7.27 -28.21
C LYS A 371 3.23 -7.01 -29.54
#